data_AF-A0A978VBK2-F1
#
_entry.id   AF-A0A978VBK2-F1
#
_cell.length_a   1.000
_cell.length_b   1.000
_cell.length_c   1.000
_cell.angle_alpha   90.00
_cell.angle_beta   90.00
_cell.angle_gamma   90.00
#
_symmetry.space_group_name_H-M   'P 1'
#
loop_
_entity.id
_entity.type
_entity.pdbx_description
1 polymer ?
#
loop_
_entity_poly.entity_id
_entity_poly.type
_entity_poly.pdbx_seq_one_letter_code
_entity_poly.pdbx_strand_id
1 'polypeptide(L)'
;MNDFIAKFPQKCSKTDPNLSYNFCVASLQSSPESRGASNLRQLGSISIKLIKRNVTGTRHFIKELLTIKNKTLTPYQKACLKDCMELYSDAVSTIEETMEAYKSKHYADANVELSSVVDAATSCEDGFGERKDVVSPLTKRNKDVFQLSAISLSIINMLINSFELIN
;
A
#
# COMPACT_ATOMS: atom_id res chain seq x y z
N MET A 1 25.31 -2.00 -4.93
CA MET A 1 24.10 -1.37 -4.38
C MET A 1 24.19 0.12 -4.73
N ASN A 2 23.25 0.67 -5.49
CA ASN A 2 23.31 2.08 -5.91
C ASN A 2 23.26 3.01 -4.69
N ASP A 3 24.12 4.03 -4.65
CA ASP A 3 24.21 5.02 -3.55
C ASP A 3 22.85 5.71 -3.26
N PHE A 4 22.03 5.85 -4.30
CA PHE A 4 20.66 6.32 -4.22
C PHE A 4 19.75 5.43 -3.34
N ILE A 5 19.81 4.11 -3.50
CA ILE A 5 19.02 3.14 -2.73
C ILE A 5 19.50 3.08 -1.27
N ALA A 6 20.80 3.28 -1.02
CA ALA A 6 21.33 3.31 0.33
C ALA A 6 20.82 4.52 1.13
N LYS A 7 20.62 5.67 0.48
CA LYS A 7 20.18 6.91 1.13
C LYS A 7 18.66 7.07 1.18
N PHE A 8 17.91 6.37 0.32
CA PHE A 8 16.46 6.51 0.23
C PHE A 8 15.71 6.20 1.54
N PRO A 9 16.00 5.11 2.29
CA PRO A 9 15.31 4.82 3.54
C PRO A 9 15.40 5.95 4.57
N GLN A 10 16.51 6.69 4.60
CA GLN A 10 16.67 7.84 5.49
C GLN A 10 15.85 9.06 5.02
N LYS A 11 15.64 9.22 3.71
CA LYS A 11 14.73 10.25 3.17
C LYS A 11 13.28 9.89 3.46
N CYS A 12 12.90 8.65 3.19
CA CYS A 12 11.59 8.04 3.46
C CYS A 12 11.12 8.31 4.90
N SER A 13 11.94 7.95 5.89
CA SER A 13 11.61 8.11 7.31
C SER A 13 11.62 9.56 7.82
N LYS A 14 12.20 10.50 7.06
CA LYS A 14 12.18 11.94 7.41
C LYS A 14 10.96 12.65 6.85
N THR A 15 10.43 12.16 5.73
CA THR A 15 9.28 12.78 5.05
C THR A 15 7.93 12.34 5.58
N ASP A 16 7.83 11.19 6.25
CA ASP A 16 6.57 10.68 6.77
C ASP A 16 6.77 10.08 8.18
N PRO A 17 6.15 10.64 9.24
CA PRO A 17 6.27 10.13 10.60
C PRO A 17 5.69 8.73 10.79
N ASN A 18 4.84 8.24 9.87
CA ASN A 18 4.27 6.90 9.92
C ASN A 18 5.21 5.81 9.36
N LEU A 19 6.34 6.21 8.77
CA LEU A 19 7.32 5.30 8.15
C LEU A 19 8.58 5.16 9.01
N SER A 20 8.83 3.94 9.48
CA SER A 20 10.12 3.62 10.10
C SER A 20 11.18 3.34 9.05
N TYR A 21 12.43 3.75 9.34
CA TYR A 21 13.60 3.42 8.52
C TYR A 21 13.69 1.91 8.22
N ASN A 22 13.50 1.07 9.24
CA ASN A 22 13.56 -0.38 9.12
C ASN A 22 12.49 -0.93 8.17
N PHE A 23 11.28 -0.37 8.18
CA PHE A 23 10.23 -0.76 7.26
C PHE A 23 10.54 -0.33 5.82
N CYS A 24 11.04 0.90 5.60
CA CYS A 24 11.48 1.34 4.28
C CYS A 24 12.58 0.42 3.73
N VAL A 25 13.58 0.03 4.55
CA VAL A 25 14.64 -0.91 4.15
C VAL A 25 14.08 -2.28 3.79
N ALA A 26 13.31 -2.90 4.69
CA ALA A 26 12.81 -4.26 4.51
C ALA A 26 11.90 -4.38 3.27
N SER A 27 11.02 -3.41 3.07
CA SER A 27 10.12 -3.36 1.91
C SER A 27 10.88 -3.29 0.60
N LEU A 28 11.92 -2.44 0.52
CA LEU A 28 12.72 -2.33 -0.70
C LEU A 28 13.55 -3.60 -0.96
N GLN A 29 14.14 -4.18 0.09
CA GLN A 29 14.93 -5.41 -0.03
C GLN A 29 14.09 -6.63 -0.39
N SER A 30 12.77 -6.61 -0.13
CA SER A 30 11.85 -7.69 -0.51
C SER A 30 11.70 -7.88 -2.02
N SER A 31 12.07 -6.87 -2.82
CA SER A 31 12.02 -6.94 -4.28
C SER A 31 13.43 -6.94 -4.88
N PRO A 32 13.83 -8.00 -5.60
CA PRO A 32 15.10 -8.02 -6.35
C PRO A 32 15.22 -6.86 -7.35
N GLU A 33 14.09 -6.41 -7.92
CA GLU A 33 14.02 -5.27 -8.85
C GLU A 33 14.54 -3.97 -8.20
N SER A 34 14.37 -3.80 -6.88
CA SER A 34 14.84 -2.61 -6.15
C SER A 34 16.36 -2.44 -6.20
N ARG A 35 17.11 -3.54 -6.39
CA ARG A 35 18.58 -3.49 -6.49
C ARG A 35 19.05 -2.81 -7.78
N GLY A 36 18.23 -2.89 -8.83
CA GLY A 36 18.49 -2.30 -10.15
C GLY A 36 17.95 -0.87 -10.31
N ALA A 37 17.13 -0.37 -9.38
CA ALA A 37 16.58 0.97 -9.45
C ALA A 37 17.70 2.02 -9.35
N SER A 38 17.78 2.90 -10.35
CA SER A 38 18.78 3.97 -10.45
C SER A 38 18.23 5.36 -10.14
N ASN A 39 16.91 5.51 -10.01
CA ASN A 39 16.25 6.80 -9.74
C ASN A 39 14.89 6.63 -9.01
N LEU A 40 14.32 7.75 -8.54
CA LEU A 40 13.03 7.82 -7.84
C LEU A 40 11.88 7.22 -8.66
N ARG A 41 11.87 7.43 -9.99
CA ARG A 41 10.81 6.95 -10.88
C ARG A 41 10.75 5.41 -10.92
N GLN A 42 11.91 4.78 -11.07
CA GLN A 42 11.99 3.31 -11.05
C GLN A 42 11.60 2.76 -9.68
N LEU A 43 12.05 3.43 -8.60
CA LEU A 43 11.73 3.02 -7.25
C LEU A 43 10.22 3.11 -6.95
N GLY A 44 9.56 4.18 -7.37
CA GLY A 44 8.11 4.32 -7.18
C GLY A 44 7.32 3.31 -7.99
N SER A 45 7.72 3.03 -9.24
CA SER A 45 7.09 1.95 -10.01
C SER A 45 7.22 0.58 -9.32
N ILE A 46 8.38 0.27 -8.73
CA ILE A 46 8.57 -0.96 -7.97
C ILE A 46 7.68 -0.97 -6.71
N SER A 47 7.57 0.17 -6.02
CA SER A 47 6.71 0.31 -4.84
C SER A 47 5.23 0.07 -5.17
N ILE A 48 4.72 0.67 -6.26
CA ILE A 48 3.33 0.47 -6.71
C ILE A 48 3.09 -1.01 -7.08
N LYS A 49 4.06 -1.68 -7.72
CA LYS A 49 3.96 -3.13 -7.99
C LYS A 49 3.88 -3.97 -6.71
N LEU A 50 4.64 -3.60 -5.67
CA LEU A 50 4.59 -4.29 -4.37
C LEU A 50 3.24 -4.11 -3.69
N ILE A 51 2.66 -2.90 -3.77
CA ILE A 51 1.31 -2.62 -3.26
C ILE A 51 0.29 -3.47 -4.02
N LYS A 52 0.33 -3.48 -5.36
CA LYS A 52 -0.57 -4.29 -6.19
C LYS A 52 -0.55 -5.77 -5.79
N ARG A 53 0.63 -6.35 -5.54
CA ARG A 53 0.76 -7.74 -5.07
C ARG A 53 0.10 -7.94 -3.71
N ASN A 54 0.28 -7.02 -2.77
CA ASN A 54 -0.30 -7.11 -1.43
C ASN A 54 -1.82 -6.92 -1.44
N VAL A 55 -2.34 -5.91 -2.13
CA VAL A 55 -3.78 -5.66 -2.28
C VAL A 55 -4.47 -6.87 -2.93
N THR A 56 -3.90 -7.39 -4.02
CA THR A 56 -4.44 -8.59 -4.70
C THR A 56 -4.40 -9.82 -3.79
N GLY A 57 -3.28 -10.02 -3.08
CA GLY A 57 -3.13 -11.13 -2.14
C GLY A 57 -4.08 -11.05 -0.95
N THR A 58 -4.34 -9.85 -0.44
CA THR A 58 -5.30 -9.62 0.64
C THR A 58 -6.73 -9.84 0.19
N ARG A 59 -7.11 -9.33 -0.99
CA ARG A 59 -8.41 -9.64 -1.61
C ARG A 59 -8.64 -11.15 -1.75
N HIS A 60 -7.62 -11.88 -2.24
CA HIS A 60 -7.71 -13.33 -2.35
C HIS A 60 -7.89 -14.01 -0.98
N PHE A 61 -7.12 -13.58 0.02
CA PHE A 61 -7.22 -14.10 1.37
C PHE A 61 -8.60 -13.84 2.00
N ILE A 62 -9.19 -12.66 1.79
CA ILE A 62 -10.56 -12.34 2.23
C ILE A 62 -11.56 -13.31 1.58
N LYS A 63 -11.43 -13.55 0.28
CA LYS A 63 -12.26 -14.53 -0.44
C LYS A 63 -12.11 -15.95 0.14
N GLU A 64 -10.90 -16.37 0.48
CA GLU A 64 -10.66 -17.66 1.15
C GLU A 64 -11.34 -17.73 2.53
N LEU A 65 -11.26 -16.68 3.34
CA LEU A 65 -11.94 -16.61 4.63
C LEU A 65 -13.46 -16.74 4.47
N LEU A 66 -14.04 -16.01 3.52
CA LEU A 66 -15.48 -16.02 3.23
C LEU A 66 -15.99 -17.34 2.64
N THR A 67 -15.11 -18.15 2.03
CA THR A 67 -15.50 -19.42 1.39
C THR A 67 -15.16 -20.63 2.26
N ILE A 68 -13.89 -20.78 2.64
CA ILE A 68 -13.37 -21.95 3.35
C ILE A 68 -13.72 -21.89 4.84
N LYS A 69 -13.59 -20.71 5.46
CA LYS A 69 -13.82 -20.53 6.91
C LYS A 69 -15.22 -20.01 7.24
N ASN A 70 -16.12 -19.98 6.27
CA ASN A 70 -17.46 -19.41 6.43
C ASN A 70 -18.22 -19.94 7.66
N LYS A 71 -18.10 -21.24 7.95
CA LYS A 71 -18.83 -21.87 9.07
C LYS A 71 -18.32 -21.45 10.45
N THR A 72 -17.08 -20.96 10.56
CA THR A 72 -16.44 -20.59 11.84
C THR A 72 -16.53 -19.08 12.12
N LEU A 73 -16.97 -18.28 11.15
CA LEU A 73 -17.08 -16.83 11.29
C LEU A 73 -18.40 -16.44 11.97
N THR A 74 -18.34 -15.49 12.90
CA THR A 74 -19.54 -14.86 13.45
C THR A 74 -20.25 -14.01 12.38
N PRO A 75 -21.55 -13.69 12.53
CA PRO A 75 -22.25 -12.81 11.60
C PRO A 75 -21.55 -11.46 11.41
N TYR A 76 -21.02 -10.88 12.49
CA TYR A 76 -20.29 -9.61 12.44
C TYR A 76 -18.98 -9.75 11.66
N GLN A 77 -18.16 -10.78 11.94
CA GLN A 77 -16.93 -11.02 11.17
C GLN A 77 -17.21 -11.21 9.67
N LYS A 78 -18.34 -11.86 9.31
CA LYS A 78 -18.74 -12.00 7.90
C LYS A 78 -19.12 -10.67 7.27
N ALA A 79 -19.80 -9.78 7.99
CA ALA A 79 -20.12 -8.44 7.52
C ALA A 79 -18.83 -7.66 7.24
N CYS A 80 -17.94 -7.54 8.24
CA CYS A 80 -16.65 -6.85 8.08
C CYS A 80 -15.83 -7.44 6.92
N LEU A 81 -15.79 -8.77 6.75
CA LEU A 81 -15.07 -9.39 5.64
C LEU A 81 -15.69 -9.09 4.26
N LYS A 82 -17.02 -8.93 4.16
CA LYS A 82 -17.66 -8.53 2.91
C LYS A 82 -17.35 -7.07 2.58
N ASP A 83 -17.44 -6.18 3.56
CA ASP A 83 -17.10 -4.76 3.39
C ASP A 83 -15.61 -4.63 2.98
N CYS A 84 -14.72 -5.35 3.66
CA CYS A 84 -13.32 -5.44 3.26
C CYS A 84 -13.13 -6.03 1.85
N MET A 85 -13.95 -7.00 1.43
CA MET A 85 -13.86 -7.57 0.08
C MET A 85 -14.19 -6.54 -1.00
N GLU A 86 -15.17 -5.68 -0.75
CA GLU A 86 -15.54 -4.57 -1.64
C GLU A 86 -14.40 -3.56 -1.70
N LEU A 87 -13.95 -3.05 -0.54
CA LEU A 87 -12.83 -2.11 -0.43
C LEU A 87 -11.55 -2.61 -1.13
N TYR A 88 -11.19 -3.88 -0.93
CA TYR A 88 -10.01 -4.47 -1.57
C TYR A 88 -10.22 -4.80 -3.05
N SER A 89 -11.46 -4.93 -3.53
CA SER A 89 -11.74 -5.07 -4.97
C SER A 89 -11.59 -3.73 -5.67
N ASP A 90 -12.09 -2.66 -5.07
CA ASP A 90 -11.89 -1.29 -5.57
C ASP A 90 -10.41 -0.93 -5.55
N ALA A 91 -9.71 -1.21 -4.45
CA ALA A 91 -8.27 -0.96 -4.35
C ALA A 91 -7.43 -1.72 -5.39
N VAL A 92 -7.88 -2.89 -5.88
CA VAL A 92 -7.20 -3.60 -6.99
C VAL A 92 -7.34 -2.81 -8.29
N SER A 93 -8.50 -2.23 -8.57
CA SER A 93 -8.71 -1.39 -9.75
C SER A 93 -7.94 -0.08 -9.62
N THR A 94 -8.06 0.60 -8.47
CA THR A 94 -7.39 1.87 -8.21
C THR A 94 -5.86 1.77 -8.29
N ILE A 95 -5.24 0.68 -7.83
CA ILE A 95 -3.78 0.54 -7.94
C ILE A 95 -3.30 0.32 -9.39
N GLU A 96 -4.19 -0.12 -10.30
CA GLU A 96 -3.90 -0.18 -11.73
C GLU A 96 -3.93 1.23 -12.34
N GLU A 97 -4.95 2.01 -12.02
CA GLU A 97 -5.07 3.44 -12.39
C GLU A 97 -3.87 4.24 -11.86
N THR A 98 -3.47 4.01 -10.60
CA THR A 98 -2.28 4.63 -9.98
C THR A 98 -1.02 4.35 -10.81
N MET A 99 -0.85 3.13 -11.30
CA MET A 99 0.31 2.78 -12.12
C MET A 99 0.27 3.48 -13.49
N GLU A 100 -0.91 3.66 -14.07
CA GLU A 100 -1.10 4.37 -15.35
C GLU A 100 -0.80 5.87 -15.19
N ALA A 101 -1.43 6.53 -14.22
CA ALA A 101 -1.17 7.92 -13.88
C ALA A 101 0.33 8.16 -13.57
N TYR A 102 0.93 7.27 -12.78
CA TYR A 102 2.36 7.35 -12.44
C TYR A 102 3.28 7.26 -13.66
N LYS A 103 3.01 6.34 -14.59
CA LYS A 103 3.78 6.20 -15.85
C LYS A 103 3.61 7.42 -16.75
N SER A 104 2.40 7.98 -16.79
CA SER A 104 2.06 9.22 -17.50
C SER A 104 2.58 10.49 -16.82
N LYS A 105 3.26 10.36 -15.67
CA LYS A 105 3.80 11.48 -14.87
C LYS A 105 2.71 12.35 -14.23
N HIS A 106 1.47 11.90 -14.21
CA HIS A 106 0.36 12.54 -13.51
C HIS A 106 0.44 12.19 -12.02
N TYR A 107 1.44 12.77 -11.35
CA TYR A 107 1.76 12.38 -9.97
C TYR A 107 0.75 12.84 -8.94
N ALA A 108 0.06 13.96 -9.19
CA ALA A 108 -1.03 14.40 -8.32
C ALA A 108 -2.17 13.38 -8.34
N ASP A 109 -2.59 12.93 -9.53
CA ASP A 109 -3.63 11.90 -9.68
C ASP A 109 -3.20 10.59 -9.02
N ALA A 110 -1.98 10.12 -9.31
CA ALA A 110 -1.43 8.92 -8.68
C ALA A 110 -1.32 9.03 -7.14
N ASN A 111 -1.16 10.25 -6.60
CA ASN A 111 -1.14 10.50 -5.16
C ASN A 111 -2.53 10.33 -4.54
N VAL A 112 -3.54 10.91 -5.19
CA VAL A 112 -4.94 10.83 -4.76
C VAL A 112 -5.42 9.38 -4.82
N GLU A 113 -5.23 8.71 -5.94
CA GLU A 113 -5.63 7.31 -6.13
C GLU A 113 -4.93 6.38 -5.11
N LEU A 114 -3.63 6.56 -4.89
CA LEU A 114 -2.91 5.76 -3.91
C LEU A 114 -3.36 6.05 -2.47
N SER A 115 -3.78 7.27 -2.16
CA SER A 115 -4.37 7.61 -0.86
C SER A 115 -5.69 6.87 -0.65
N SER A 116 -6.51 6.70 -1.68
CA SER A 116 -7.72 5.86 -1.60
C SER A 116 -7.40 4.38 -1.32
N VAL A 117 -6.26 3.86 -1.79
CA VAL A 117 -5.79 2.51 -1.41
C VAL A 117 -5.40 2.43 0.07
N VAL A 118 -4.84 3.51 0.64
CA VAL A 118 -4.59 3.62 2.09
C VAL A 118 -5.91 3.57 2.85
N ASP A 119 -6.89 4.39 2.42
CA ASP A 119 -8.21 4.48 3.04
C ASP A 119 -8.94 3.15 3.02
N ALA A 120 -8.83 2.36 1.95
CA ALA A 120 -9.40 1.02 1.89
C ALA A 120 -8.81 0.08 2.96
N ALA A 121 -7.50 0.13 3.18
CA ALA A 121 -6.83 -0.71 4.17
C ALA A 121 -7.15 -0.29 5.61
N THR A 122 -7.19 1.02 5.89
CA THR A 122 -7.54 1.55 7.21
C THR A 122 -9.02 1.34 7.52
N SER A 123 -9.92 1.67 6.60
CA SER A 123 -11.36 1.47 6.77
C SER A 123 -11.72 0.01 6.99
N CYS A 124 -11.04 -0.92 6.29
CA CYS A 124 -11.21 -2.35 6.53
C CYS A 124 -10.79 -2.76 7.96
N GLU A 125 -9.69 -2.20 8.50
CA GLU A 125 -9.27 -2.51 9.87
C GLU A 125 -10.20 -1.87 10.91
N ASP A 126 -10.58 -0.62 10.71
CA ASP A 126 -11.46 0.13 11.60
C ASP A 126 -12.84 -0.54 11.72
N GLY A 127 -13.36 -1.08 10.61
CA GLY A 127 -14.61 -1.85 10.61
C GLY A 127 -14.61 -3.08 11.51
N PHE A 128 -13.45 -3.71 11.77
CA PHE A 128 -13.33 -4.74 12.82
C PHE A 128 -13.15 -4.13 14.21
N GLY A 129 -12.49 -2.97 14.29
CA GLY A 129 -12.18 -2.25 15.52
C GLY A 129 -13.39 -1.63 16.22
N GLU A 130 -14.54 -1.49 15.55
CA GLU A 130 -15.79 -1.00 16.17
C GLU A 130 -16.26 -1.91 17.32
N ARG A 131 -15.88 -3.19 17.29
CA ARG A 131 -16.15 -4.16 18.37
C ARG A 131 -14.87 -4.65 19.03
N LYS A 132 -14.66 -4.24 20.29
CA LYS A 132 -13.48 -4.63 21.10
C LYS A 132 -13.34 -6.13 21.34
N ASP A 133 -14.42 -6.90 21.23
CA ASP A 133 -14.42 -8.35 21.41
C ASP A 133 -14.07 -9.12 20.12
N VAL A 134 -13.81 -8.42 19.01
CA VAL A 134 -13.50 -9.02 17.72
C VAL A 134 -12.08 -8.67 17.30
N VAL A 135 -11.32 -9.68 16.91
CA VAL A 135 -9.97 -9.51 16.38
C VAL A 135 -10.02 -9.61 14.85
N SER A 136 -9.47 -8.60 14.18
CA SER A 136 -9.34 -8.60 12.72
C SER A 136 -8.39 -9.71 12.26
N PRO A 137 -8.82 -10.62 11.36
CA PRO A 137 -7.92 -11.58 10.73
C PRO A 137 -7.01 -10.90 9.68
N LEU A 138 -7.19 -9.60 9.43
CA LEU A 138 -6.54 -8.83 8.39
C LEU A 138 -5.53 -7.81 8.93
N THR A 139 -5.41 -7.61 10.26
CA THR A 139 -4.56 -6.58 10.88
C THR A 139 -3.18 -6.47 10.26
N LYS A 140 -2.46 -7.60 10.13
CA LYS A 140 -1.12 -7.59 9.52
C LYS A 140 -1.15 -7.16 8.06
N ARG A 141 -2.10 -7.68 7.28
CA ARG A 141 -2.21 -7.40 5.84
C ARG A 141 -2.62 -5.95 5.57
N ASN A 142 -3.57 -5.43 6.35
CA ASN A 142 -3.99 -4.03 6.31
C ASN A 142 -2.80 -3.10 6.64
N LYS A 143 -2.04 -3.44 7.68
CA LYS A 143 -0.82 -2.71 8.05
C LYS A 143 0.25 -2.77 6.97
N ASP A 144 0.50 -3.93 6.37
CA ASP A 144 1.49 -4.09 5.31
C ASP A 144 1.11 -3.22 4.08
N VAL A 145 -0.17 -3.21 3.68
CA VAL A 145 -0.67 -2.34 2.60
C VAL A 145 -0.51 -0.86 2.96
N PHE A 146 -0.95 -0.45 4.15
CA PHE A 146 -0.80 0.93 4.64
C PHE A 146 0.66 1.40 4.55
N GLN A 147 1.59 0.62 5.12
CA GLN A 147 2.98 1.04 5.19
C GLN A 147 3.66 1.01 3.81
N LEU A 148 3.33 0.06 2.93
CA LEU A 148 3.81 0.05 1.55
C LEU A 148 3.29 1.25 0.75
N SER A 149 2.00 1.59 0.92
CA SER A 149 1.39 2.77 0.30
C SER A 149 2.03 4.07 0.78
N ALA A 150 2.30 4.21 2.08
CA ALA A 150 3.00 5.36 2.63
C ALA A 150 4.42 5.53 2.02
N ILE A 151 5.18 4.45 1.82
CA ILE A 151 6.48 4.52 1.10
C ILE A 151 6.28 5.09 -0.30
N SER A 152 5.28 4.58 -1.03
CA SER A 152 5.03 5.02 -2.41
C SER A 152 4.52 6.47 -2.47
N LEU A 153 3.68 6.91 -1.53
CA LEU A 153 3.25 8.31 -1.40
C LEU A 153 4.45 9.23 -1.13
N SER A 154 5.37 8.84 -0.25
CA SER A 154 6.62 9.58 -0.02
C SER A 154 7.43 9.76 -1.33
N ILE A 155 7.54 8.72 -2.16
CA ILE A 155 8.21 8.80 -3.47
C ILE A 155 7.46 9.74 -4.42
N ILE A 156 6.14 9.62 -4.50
CA ILE A 156 5.30 10.46 -5.36
C ILE A 156 5.42 11.93 -4.95
N ASN A 157 5.40 12.23 -3.64
CA ASN A 157 5.58 13.58 -3.12
C ASN A 157 6.97 14.15 -3.45
N MET A 158 8.03 13.34 -3.32
CA MET A 158 9.37 13.76 -3.77
C MET A 158 9.41 14.08 -5.26
N LEU A 159 8.66 13.34 -6.08
CA LEU A 159 8.54 13.59 -7.51
C LEU A 159 7.76 14.88 -7.76
N ILE A 160 6.60 15.10 -7.16
CA ILE A 160 5.82 16.34 -7.28
C ILE A 160 6.69 17.57 -6.95
N ASN A 161 7.34 17.56 -5.78
CA ASN A 161 8.19 18.68 -5.35
C ASN A 161 9.38 18.90 -6.29
N SER A 162 9.91 17.84 -6.90
CA SER A 162 10.98 17.98 -7.90
C SER A 162 10.50 18.62 -9.20
N PHE A 163 9.22 18.46 -9.57
CA PHE A 163 8.62 19.11 -10.74
C PHE A 163 8.26 20.58 -10.48
N GLU A 164 7.84 20.91 -9.25
CA GLU A 164 7.57 22.30 -8.84
C GLU A 164 8.84 23.17 -8.76
N LEU A 165 10.01 22.57 -8.53
CA LEU A 165 11.29 23.30 -8.49
C LEU A 165 11.91 23.56 -9.88
N ILE A 166 11.35 22.97 -10.95
CA ILE A 166 11.88 23.07 -12.32
C ILE A 166 11.00 23.97 -13.20
N ASN A 167 9.80 24.34 -12.74
CA ASN A 167 8.89 25.30 -13.38
C ASN A 167 8.84 26.60 -12.58
#